data_AF-A0A7C4U3U1-F1
#
_entry.id   AF-A0A7C4U3U1-F1
#
_cell.length_a   1.000
_cell.length_b   1.000
_cell.length_c   1.000
_cell.angle_alpha   90.00
_cell.angle_beta   90.00
_cell.angle_gamma   90.00
#
_symmetry.space_group_name_H-M   'P 1'
#
loop_
_entity.id
_entity.type
_entity.pdbx_description
1 polymer ?
#
loop_
_entity_poly.entity_id
_entity_poly.type
_entity_poly.pdbx_seq_one_letter_code
_entity_poly.pdbx_strand_id
1 'polypeptide(L)'
;MRNKAINAEGLQVYALAGTHTAVLSFDFTNKPQGLLGFAIERKDMRTGFRKWLTGQKCFQSIIPDPVPGQQYPTHLHPIQSFMWKDFTLTPGESYLFKITPVSGTASQLQYGNPVEIIVKAEKEWNGSQGVYFNRGVSGSQSYSDNFPSGKISEMDEATKERALKWLSRGLFEGLKEFIESAKPGEFIYGAFYEFKEERTLRLLKDAKKRGVNVQLVVDGKQYGEENEEMVRH
;
A
#
# COMPACT_ATOMS: atom_id res chain seq x y z
N MET A 1 -8.36 10.76 -1.42
CA MET A 1 -9.08 11.49 -2.50
C MET A 1 -10.07 10.59 -3.25
N ARG A 2 -11.34 10.99 -3.48
CA ARG A 2 -12.38 10.20 -4.19
C ARG A 2 -12.73 10.82 -5.55
N ASN A 3 -12.64 10.04 -6.62
CA ASN A 3 -12.97 10.48 -7.99
C ASN A 3 -13.96 9.50 -8.64
N LYS A 4 -14.77 10.01 -9.57
CA LYS A 4 -15.72 9.23 -10.38
C LYS A 4 -15.60 9.65 -11.85
N ALA A 5 -15.65 8.69 -12.77
CA ALA A 5 -15.72 8.91 -14.21
C ALA A 5 -16.71 7.93 -14.85
N ILE A 6 -17.27 8.30 -16.00
CA ILE A 6 -18.20 7.49 -16.79
C ILE A 6 -17.97 7.73 -18.29
N ASN A 7 -18.09 6.70 -19.13
CA ASN A 7 -18.09 6.84 -20.60
C ASN A 7 -19.50 6.79 -21.20
N ALA A 8 -19.62 7.03 -22.50
CA ALA A 8 -20.90 7.05 -23.21
C ALA A 8 -21.62 5.69 -23.20
N GLU A 9 -20.86 4.59 -23.08
CA GLU A 9 -21.34 3.22 -23.04
C GLU A 9 -21.80 2.79 -21.63
N GLY A 10 -21.67 3.68 -20.64
CA GLY A 10 -22.18 3.47 -19.29
C GLY A 10 -21.26 2.72 -18.33
N LEU A 11 -19.99 2.48 -18.69
CA LEU A 11 -18.95 2.03 -17.75
C LEU A 11 -18.64 3.17 -16.78
N GLN A 12 -18.80 2.89 -15.49
CA GLN A 12 -18.50 3.80 -14.38
C GLN A 12 -17.25 3.32 -13.66
N VAL A 13 -16.38 4.26 -13.31
CA VAL A 13 -15.18 3.99 -12.50
C VAL A 13 -15.19 4.93 -11.31
N TYR A 14 -15.02 4.34 -10.13
CA TYR A 14 -14.79 5.06 -8.88
C TYR A 14 -13.39 4.74 -8.39
N ALA A 15 -12.64 5.76 -8.00
CA ALA A 15 -11.29 5.60 -7.49
C ALA A 15 -11.12 6.30 -6.14
N LEU A 16 -10.50 5.61 -5.20
CA LEU A 16 -10.04 6.15 -3.93
C LEU A 16 -8.53 5.95 -3.82
N ALA A 17 -7.78 7.04 -3.71
CA ALA A 17 -6.36 6.99 -3.39
C ALA A 17 -6.11 7.27 -1.91
N GLY A 18 -5.25 6.47 -1.29
CA GLY A 18 -4.55 6.75 -0.04
C GLY A 18 -3.09 7.12 -0.29
N THR A 19 -2.22 6.89 0.69
CA THR A 19 -0.79 7.27 0.62
C THR A 19 0.00 6.47 -0.41
N HIS A 20 -0.19 5.16 -0.44
CA HIS A 20 0.49 4.27 -1.41
C HIS A 20 -0.45 3.36 -2.18
N THR A 21 -1.75 3.58 -2.01
CA THR A 21 -2.78 2.68 -2.50
C THR A 21 -3.76 3.43 -3.37
N ALA A 22 -4.25 2.77 -4.40
CA ALA A 22 -5.48 3.15 -5.09
C ALA A 22 -6.41 1.94 -5.10
N VAL A 23 -7.64 2.16 -4.66
CA VAL A 23 -8.75 1.22 -4.85
C VAL A 23 -9.58 1.74 -6.00
N LEU A 24 -9.69 0.95 -7.04
CA LEU A 24 -10.55 1.19 -8.18
C LEU A 24 -11.74 0.24 -8.08
N SER A 25 -12.93 0.76 -8.32
CA SER A 25 -14.15 -0.03 -8.47
C SER A 25 -14.86 0.37 -9.74
N PHE A 26 -15.46 -0.60 -10.40
CA PHE A 26 -16.08 -0.46 -11.70
C PHE A 26 -17.52 -0.89 -11.60
N ASP A 27 -18.38 -0.30 -12.40
CA ASP A 27 -19.77 -0.73 -12.55
C ASP A 27 -20.26 -0.40 -13.97
N PHE A 28 -21.36 -0.98 -14.39
CA PHE A 28 -22.04 -0.59 -15.62
C PHE A 28 -23.47 -0.16 -15.34
N THR A 29 -23.89 0.91 -16.01
CA THR A 29 -25.28 1.38 -15.99
C THR A 29 -26.24 0.28 -16.48
N ASN A 30 -25.80 -0.53 -17.44
CA ASN A 30 -26.51 -1.73 -17.91
C ASN A 30 -25.57 -2.92 -17.93
N LYS A 31 -26.05 -4.10 -17.56
CA LYS A 31 -25.23 -5.32 -17.54
C LYS A 31 -24.58 -5.58 -18.91
N PRO A 32 -23.24 -5.61 -19.02
CA PRO A 32 -22.57 -5.86 -20.28
C PRO A 32 -22.72 -7.33 -20.69
N GLN A 33 -22.89 -7.57 -21.98
CA GLN A 33 -22.91 -8.92 -22.54
C GLN A 33 -21.50 -9.36 -22.92
N GLY A 34 -21.13 -10.59 -22.58
CA GLY A 34 -19.84 -11.18 -22.96
C GLY A 34 -18.61 -10.52 -22.33
N LEU A 35 -18.77 -9.78 -21.22
CA LEU A 35 -17.64 -9.19 -20.50
C LEU A 35 -16.73 -10.29 -19.92
N LEU A 36 -15.48 -10.31 -20.34
CA LEU A 36 -14.43 -11.14 -19.77
C LEU A 36 -13.75 -10.47 -18.58
N GLY A 37 -13.64 -9.14 -18.58
CA GLY A 37 -13.05 -8.38 -17.48
C GLY A 37 -12.54 -7.02 -17.91
N PHE A 38 -11.51 -6.53 -17.22
CA PHE A 38 -10.94 -5.21 -17.44
C PHE A 38 -9.42 -5.25 -17.66
N ALA A 39 -8.95 -4.61 -18.72
CA ALA A 39 -7.54 -4.28 -18.90
C ALA A 39 -7.27 -2.90 -18.26
N ILE A 40 -6.21 -2.79 -17.46
CA ILE A 40 -5.89 -1.55 -16.77
C ILE A 40 -4.47 -1.12 -17.11
N GLU A 41 -4.35 0.05 -17.72
CA GLU A 41 -3.08 0.76 -17.88
C GLU A 41 -2.96 1.84 -16.81
N ARG A 42 -1.76 1.99 -16.24
CA ARG A 42 -1.43 3.09 -15.33
C ARG A 42 -0.33 3.94 -15.95
N LYS A 43 -0.55 5.25 -15.98
CA LYS A 43 0.45 6.27 -16.29
C LYS A 43 0.86 7.00 -15.01
N ASP A 44 2.15 7.07 -14.75
CA ASP A 44 2.73 8.01 -13.80
C ASP A 44 2.78 9.40 -14.45
N MET A 45 2.09 10.39 -13.85
CA MET A 45 1.92 11.70 -14.48
C MET A 45 3.18 12.56 -14.41
N ARG A 46 4.08 12.30 -13.46
CA ARG A 46 5.35 13.02 -13.32
C ARG A 46 6.36 12.56 -14.36
N THR A 47 6.52 11.24 -14.52
CA THR A 47 7.53 10.65 -15.42
C THR A 47 6.99 10.38 -16.82
N GLY A 48 5.68 10.33 -17.00
CA GLY A 48 5.03 9.92 -18.24
C GLY A 48 5.04 8.42 -18.48
N PHE A 49 5.70 7.63 -17.63
CA PHE A 49 5.85 6.18 -17.79
C PHE A 49 4.48 5.48 -17.72
N ARG A 50 4.21 4.63 -18.71
CA ARG A 50 3.00 3.81 -18.81
C ARG A 50 3.32 2.34 -18.63
N LYS A 51 2.46 1.63 -17.92
CA LYS A 51 2.50 0.17 -17.85
C LYS A 51 1.10 -0.42 -17.79
N TRP A 52 0.94 -1.60 -18.38
CA TRP A 52 -0.18 -2.47 -18.04
C TRP A 52 0.00 -2.98 -16.62
N LEU A 53 -1.07 -2.94 -15.84
CA LEU A 53 -1.09 -3.63 -14.55
C LEU A 53 -1.09 -5.14 -14.81
N THR A 54 -0.57 -5.89 -13.84
CA THR A 54 -0.40 -7.34 -13.95
C THR A 54 -1.10 -8.06 -12.80
N GLY A 55 -1.50 -9.30 -13.04
CA GLY A 55 -2.01 -10.21 -12.01
C GLY A 55 -1.65 -11.66 -12.33
N GLN A 56 -1.98 -12.58 -11.42
CA GLN A 56 -1.59 -14.00 -11.56
C GLN A 56 -2.65 -14.87 -12.24
N LYS A 57 -3.87 -14.36 -12.43
CA LYS A 57 -4.92 -15.10 -13.14
C LYS A 57 -4.70 -15.00 -14.64
N CYS A 58 -4.74 -16.14 -15.31
CA CYS A 58 -4.67 -16.26 -16.76
C CYS A 58 -5.83 -17.12 -17.29
N PHE A 59 -6.03 -17.11 -18.61
CA PHE A 59 -6.96 -18.03 -19.26
C PHE A 59 -6.25 -19.37 -19.44
N GLN A 60 -6.83 -20.44 -18.88
CA GLN A 60 -6.26 -21.79 -19.00
C GLN A 60 -6.13 -22.26 -20.46
N SER A 61 -7.04 -21.85 -21.35
CA SER A 61 -6.96 -22.18 -22.78
C SER A 61 -5.78 -21.53 -23.50
N ILE A 62 -5.16 -20.51 -22.91
CA ILE A 62 -3.99 -19.80 -23.46
C ILE A 62 -2.72 -20.24 -22.73
N ILE A 63 -2.80 -20.40 -21.41
CA ILE A 63 -1.73 -20.88 -20.54
C ILE A 63 -2.25 -22.11 -19.79
N PRO A 64 -2.11 -23.33 -20.34
CA PRO A 64 -2.63 -24.55 -19.72
C PRO A 64 -2.01 -24.87 -18.36
N ASP A 65 -0.70 -24.60 -18.24
CA ASP A 65 0.12 -24.92 -17.07
C ASP A 65 0.77 -23.63 -16.51
N PRO A 66 0.03 -22.78 -15.78
CA PRO A 66 0.56 -21.52 -15.26
C PRO A 66 1.60 -21.75 -14.17
N VAL A 67 2.69 -20.98 -14.23
CA VAL A 67 3.75 -21.03 -13.21
C VAL A 67 3.30 -20.24 -11.97
N PRO A 68 3.34 -20.84 -10.76
CA PRO A 68 3.02 -20.12 -9.52
C PRO A 68 3.80 -18.83 -9.38
N GLY A 69 3.12 -17.74 -9.02
CA GLY A 69 3.74 -16.43 -8.84
C GLY A 69 3.88 -15.59 -10.12
N GLN A 70 3.82 -16.22 -11.31
CA GLN A 70 3.99 -15.52 -12.59
C GLN A 70 2.94 -14.43 -12.78
N GLN A 71 3.39 -13.27 -13.25
CA GLN A 71 2.56 -12.10 -13.50
C GLN A 71 2.21 -12.02 -14.98
N TYR A 72 0.93 -11.82 -15.26
CA TYR A 72 0.38 -11.68 -16.60
C TYR A 72 -0.23 -10.29 -16.78
N PRO A 73 0.04 -9.60 -17.90
CA PRO A 73 -0.48 -8.27 -18.12
C PRO A 73 -1.98 -8.31 -18.42
N THR A 74 -2.70 -7.34 -17.86
CA THR A 74 -4.18 -7.32 -17.87
C THR A 74 -4.80 -7.08 -19.24
N HIS A 75 -4.04 -6.59 -20.22
CA HIS A 75 -4.53 -6.54 -21.60
C HIS A 75 -4.64 -7.93 -22.23
N LEU A 76 -3.79 -8.89 -21.86
CA LEU A 76 -3.88 -10.28 -22.34
C LEU A 76 -4.74 -11.16 -21.42
N HIS A 77 -4.73 -10.86 -20.13
CA HIS A 77 -5.45 -11.61 -19.10
C HIS A 77 -6.24 -10.64 -18.20
N PRO A 78 -7.42 -10.17 -18.65
CA PRO A 78 -8.18 -9.11 -18.00
C PRO A 78 -8.62 -9.49 -16.59
N ILE A 79 -8.73 -8.46 -15.75
CA ILE A 79 -9.17 -8.59 -14.35
C ILE A 79 -10.64 -9.01 -14.34
N GLN A 80 -10.91 -10.20 -13.81
CA GLN A 80 -12.25 -10.77 -13.68
C GLN A 80 -12.89 -10.37 -12.33
N SER A 81 -12.89 -9.07 -12.05
CA SER A 81 -13.40 -8.47 -10.81
C SER A 81 -13.83 -7.03 -11.07
N PHE A 82 -14.90 -6.59 -10.41
CA PHE A 82 -15.34 -5.20 -10.44
C PHE A 82 -14.56 -4.29 -9.47
N MET A 83 -13.46 -4.78 -8.91
CA MET A 83 -12.57 -4.03 -8.04
C MET A 83 -11.11 -4.41 -8.28
N TRP A 84 -10.22 -3.42 -8.22
CA TRP A 84 -8.77 -3.58 -8.24
C TRP A 84 -8.13 -2.75 -7.12
N LYS A 85 -7.07 -3.29 -6.50
CA LYS A 85 -6.29 -2.59 -5.48
C LYS A 85 -4.84 -2.54 -5.92
N ASP A 86 -4.33 -1.34 -6.19
CA ASP A 86 -2.93 -1.11 -6.51
C ASP A 86 -2.23 -0.60 -5.25
N PHE A 87 -1.21 -1.31 -4.77
CA PHE A 87 -0.45 -0.97 -3.56
C PHE A 87 0.92 -0.36 -3.86
N THR A 88 1.14 0.09 -5.09
CA THR A 88 2.46 0.49 -5.62
C THR A 88 2.54 1.96 -6.02
N LEU A 89 1.68 2.81 -5.44
CA LEU A 89 1.74 4.26 -5.68
C LEU A 89 2.84 4.88 -4.82
N THR A 90 3.48 5.91 -5.38
CA THR A 90 4.40 6.78 -4.65
C THR A 90 3.60 7.90 -3.97
N PRO A 91 3.84 8.20 -2.68
CA PRO A 91 3.13 9.25 -1.96
C PRO A 91 3.25 10.62 -2.64
N GLY A 92 2.16 11.39 -2.64
CA GLY A 92 2.11 12.73 -3.23
C GLY A 92 2.07 12.81 -4.76
N GLU A 93 2.31 11.71 -5.47
CA GLU A 93 2.31 11.64 -6.93
C GLU A 93 0.91 11.48 -7.52
N SER A 94 0.76 11.84 -8.79
CA SER A 94 -0.49 11.68 -9.53
C SER A 94 -0.38 10.59 -10.59
N TYR A 95 -1.46 9.82 -10.74
CA TYR A 95 -1.54 8.69 -11.66
C TYR A 95 -2.81 8.79 -12.50
N LEU A 96 -2.72 8.48 -13.79
CA LEU A 96 -3.89 8.24 -14.63
C LEU A 96 -4.06 6.74 -14.78
N PHE A 97 -5.25 6.25 -14.44
CA PHE A 97 -5.67 4.89 -14.73
C PHE A 97 -6.60 4.90 -15.93
N LYS A 98 -6.32 4.04 -16.91
CA LYS A 98 -7.16 3.79 -18.07
C LYS A 98 -7.73 2.39 -17.95
N ILE A 99 -9.05 2.32 -17.77
CA ILE A 99 -9.79 1.08 -17.54
C ILE A 99 -10.54 0.76 -18.83
N THR A 100 -10.14 -0.33 -19.49
CA THR A 100 -10.72 -0.77 -20.75
C THR A 100 -11.52 -2.06 -20.52
N PRO A 101 -12.84 -2.09 -20.79
CA PRO A 101 -13.60 -3.34 -20.71
C PRO A 101 -13.19 -4.28 -21.86
N VAL A 102 -13.11 -5.57 -21.56
CA VAL A 102 -12.66 -6.60 -22.50
C VAL A 102 -13.74 -7.67 -22.63
N SER A 103 -14.10 -7.99 -23.88
CA SER A 103 -15.10 -9.01 -24.25
C SER A 103 -14.53 -9.99 -25.28
N GLY A 104 -15.38 -10.85 -25.84
CA GLY A 104 -14.99 -11.84 -26.87
C GLY A 104 -14.64 -13.19 -26.25
N THR A 105 -13.58 -13.82 -26.76
CA THR A 105 -13.05 -15.09 -26.23
C THR A 105 -11.58 -14.93 -25.82
N ALA A 106 -11.06 -15.87 -25.04
CA ALA A 106 -9.66 -15.82 -24.59
C ALA A 106 -8.64 -15.75 -25.74
N SER A 107 -8.95 -16.33 -26.91
CA SER A 107 -8.09 -16.30 -28.11
C SER A 107 -8.37 -15.11 -29.04
N GLN A 108 -9.46 -14.37 -28.82
CA GLN A 108 -9.89 -13.28 -29.68
C GLN A 108 -10.52 -12.16 -28.83
N LEU A 109 -9.68 -11.52 -28.03
CA LEU A 109 -10.07 -10.42 -27.15
C LEU A 109 -10.54 -9.21 -27.94
N GLN A 110 -11.62 -8.60 -27.48
CA GLN A 110 -12.18 -7.36 -28.03
C GLN A 110 -12.16 -6.29 -26.96
N TYR A 111 -11.62 -5.12 -27.28
CA TYR A 111 -11.46 -4.01 -26.34
C TYR A 111 -12.53 -2.96 -26.61
N GLY A 112 -13.33 -2.63 -25.60
CA GLY A 112 -14.32 -1.56 -25.68
C GLY A 112 -13.73 -0.18 -25.41
N ASN A 113 -14.60 0.84 -25.36
CA ASN A 113 -14.19 2.20 -25.06
C ASN A 113 -13.76 2.34 -23.58
N PRO A 114 -12.57 2.92 -23.31
CA PRO A 114 -12.05 3.02 -21.97
C PRO A 114 -12.67 4.15 -21.16
N VAL A 115 -12.53 4.06 -19.83
CA VAL A 115 -12.69 5.20 -18.92
C VAL A 115 -11.33 5.56 -18.35
N GLU A 116 -10.98 6.84 -18.40
CA GLU A 116 -9.78 7.37 -17.77
C GLU A 116 -10.13 8.11 -16.48
N ILE A 117 -9.35 7.88 -15.44
CA ILE A 117 -9.50 8.55 -14.15
C ILE A 117 -8.13 8.90 -13.58
N ILE A 118 -7.97 10.15 -13.19
CA ILE A 118 -6.76 10.63 -12.52
C ILE A 118 -6.98 10.50 -11.02
N VAL A 119 -5.96 10.07 -10.28
CA VAL A 119 -5.92 10.13 -8.81
C VAL A 119 -4.61 10.75 -8.35
N LYS A 120 -4.64 11.37 -7.17
CA LYS A 120 -3.45 11.83 -6.47
C LYS A 120 -3.28 11.03 -5.19
N ALA A 121 -2.14 10.36 -5.05
CA ALA A 121 -1.76 9.71 -3.82
C ALA A 121 -1.57 10.75 -2.72
N GLU A 122 -2.00 10.42 -1.50
CA GLU A 122 -1.81 11.29 -0.34
C GLU A 122 -0.33 11.33 0.04
N LYS A 123 0.11 12.42 0.67
CA LYS A 123 1.46 12.49 1.23
C LYS A 123 1.49 11.73 2.56
N GLU A 124 2.60 11.09 2.87
CA GLU A 124 2.81 10.50 4.20
C GLU A 124 2.75 11.56 5.30
N TRP A 125 3.35 12.73 5.04
CA TRP A 125 3.33 13.90 5.91
C TRP A 125 2.88 15.14 5.12
N ASN A 126 1.92 15.88 5.66
CA ASN A 126 1.39 17.08 4.99
C ASN A 126 1.89 18.41 5.57
N GLY A 127 2.81 18.37 6.54
CA GLY A 127 3.26 19.54 7.31
C GLY A 127 2.58 19.70 8.67
N SER A 128 1.50 18.95 8.94
CA SER A 128 0.74 19.00 10.20
C SER A 128 0.36 17.63 10.74
N GLN A 129 0.05 16.68 9.86
CA GLN A 129 -0.39 15.33 10.21
C GLN A 129 0.33 14.32 9.31
N GLY A 130 0.67 13.18 9.92
CA GLY A 130 1.26 12.05 9.23
C GLY A 130 0.43 10.79 9.40
N VAL A 131 0.17 10.08 8.31
CA VAL A 131 -0.59 8.82 8.33
C VAL A 131 0.21 7.75 7.61
N TYR A 132 0.59 6.71 8.36
CA TYR A 132 1.49 5.66 7.91
C TYR A 132 0.83 4.30 8.06
N PHE A 133 1.01 3.43 7.06
CA PHE A 133 0.55 2.05 7.07
C PHE A 133 1.72 1.14 6.72
N ASN A 134 2.13 0.30 7.66
CA ASN A 134 3.15 -0.71 7.43
C ASN A 134 2.66 -1.80 6.47
N ARG A 135 3.58 -2.58 5.91
CA ARG A 135 3.25 -3.80 5.16
C ARG A 135 2.98 -4.93 6.16
N GLY A 136 1.70 -5.16 6.45
CA GLY A 136 1.28 -5.99 7.59
C GLY A 136 1.47 -7.50 7.50
N VAL A 137 2.11 -8.04 6.45
CA VAL A 137 2.26 -9.51 6.29
C VAL A 137 3.63 -9.88 5.71
N SER A 138 4.52 -10.37 6.56
CA SER A 138 5.79 -11.01 6.17
C SER A 138 5.58 -12.38 5.49
N GLY A 139 4.39 -12.99 5.63
CA GLY A 139 4.00 -14.18 4.87
C GLY A 139 3.41 -13.91 3.48
N SER A 140 3.54 -12.69 2.95
CA SER A 140 3.01 -12.35 1.62
C SER A 140 3.96 -12.80 0.52
N GLN A 141 3.43 -13.14 -0.66
CA GLN A 141 4.25 -13.44 -1.84
C GLN A 141 5.25 -12.31 -2.13
N SER A 142 4.79 -11.06 -2.06
CA SER A 142 5.65 -9.89 -2.27
C SER A 142 6.80 -9.80 -1.26
N TYR A 143 6.64 -10.31 -0.03
CA TYR A 143 7.74 -10.39 0.92
C TYR A 143 8.72 -11.49 0.52
N SER A 144 8.21 -12.69 0.19
CA SER A 144 9.03 -13.83 -0.25
C SER A 144 9.84 -13.55 -1.52
N ASP A 145 9.35 -12.66 -2.39
CA ASP A 145 10.09 -12.24 -3.60
C ASP A 145 11.32 -11.37 -3.28
N ASN A 146 11.40 -10.79 -2.07
CA ASN A 146 12.43 -9.83 -1.67
C ASN A 146 13.36 -10.33 -0.55
N PHE A 147 12.91 -11.32 0.23
CA PHE A 147 13.57 -11.76 1.46
C PHE A 147 13.52 -13.28 1.62
N PRO A 148 14.54 -13.88 2.29
CA PRO A 148 14.55 -15.31 2.52
C PRO A 148 13.38 -15.76 3.40
N SER A 149 12.96 -17.01 3.23
CA SER A 149 11.98 -17.68 4.10
C SER A 149 12.52 -17.84 5.52
N GLY A 150 11.66 -17.75 6.53
CA GLY A 150 12.02 -17.96 7.94
C GLY A 150 11.66 -16.75 8.81
N LYS A 151 12.08 -16.78 10.08
CA LYS A 151 11.82 -15.66 11.00
C LYS A 151 12.79 -14.51 10.74
N ILE A 152 12.30 -13.28 10.81
CA ILE A 152 13.13 -12.07 10.68
C ILE A 152 14.25 -12.04 11.74
N SER A 153 13.99 -12.57 12.94
CA SER A 153 14.97 -12.65 14.04
C SER A 153 16.15 -13.58 13.75
N GLU A 154 16.03 -14.47 12.76
CA GLU A 154 17.05 -15.46 12.38
C GLU A 154 17.87 -14.98 11.16
N MET A 155 17.52 -13.85 10.55
CA MET A 155 18.24 -13.28 9.42
C MET A 155 19.54 -12.61 9.87
N ASP A 156 20.52 -12.52 8.98
CA ASP A 156 21.69 -11.67 9.19
C ASP A 156 21.27 -10.20 9.35
N GLU A 157 22.07 -9.42 10.06
CA GLU A 157 21.67 -8.07 10.48
C GLU A 157 21.39 -7.13 9.29
N ALA A 158 22.13 -7.27 8.19
CA ALA A 158 21.92 -6.43 7.00
C ALA A 158 20.60 -6.77 6.30
N THR A 159 20.28 -8.06 6.15
CA THR A 159 19.01 -8.51 5.57
C THR A 159 17.83 -8.16 6.49
N LYS A 160 17.99 -8.35 7.80
CA LYS A 160 16.99 -7.99 8.81
C LYS A 160 16.66 -6.50 8.77
N GLU A 161 17.67 -5.63 8.72
CA GLU A 161 17.44 -4.18 8.65
C GLU A 161 16.71 -3.78 7.37
N ARG A 162 17.09 -4.36 6.22
CA ARG A 162 16.36 -4.16 4.96
C ARG A 162 14.91 -4.63 5.05
N ALA A 163 14.65 -5.79 5.67
CA ALA A 163 13.31 -6.33 5.84
C ALA A 163 12.45 -5.45 6.74
N LEU A 164 12.98 -5.01 7.88
CA LEU A 164 12.30 -4.11 8.80
C LEU A 164 11.99 -2.76 8.16
N LYS A 165 12.94 -2.18 7.40
CA LYS A 165 12.70 -0.96 6.63
C LYS A 165 11.59 -1.13 5.60
N TRP A 166 11.62 -2.22 4.85
CA TRP A 166 10.60 -2.54 3.87
C TRP A 166 9.22 -2.75 4.52
N LEU A 167 9.16 -3.44 5.65
CA LEU A 167 7.92 -3.66 6.40
C LEU A 167 7.38 -2.36 7.02
N SER A 168 8.26 -1.55 7.63
CA SER A 168 7.95 -0.25 8.22
C SER A 168 7.24 0.67 7.23
N ARG A 169 7.73 0.69 5.98
CA ARG A 169 7.19 1.55 4.92
C ARG A 169 7.09 3.02 5.37
N GLY A 170 8.20 3.54 5.89
CA GLY A 170 8.32 4.95 6.33
C GLY A 170 7.73 5.25 7.71
N LEU A 171 7.02 4.32 8.35
CA LEU A 171 6.43 4.54 9.68
C LEU A 171 7.49 4.86 10.73
N PHE A 172 8.54 4.03 10.83
CA PHE A 172 9.60 4.23 11.81
C PHE A 172 10.34 5.55 11.58
N GLU A 173 10.67 5.86 10.32
CA GLU A 173 11.33 7.09 9.94
C GLU A 173 10.49 8.33 10.29
N GLY A 174 9.19 8.33 9.93
CA GLY A 174 8.28 9.41 10.27
C GLY A 174 8.07 9.57 11.78
N LEU A 175 7.97 8.47 12.52
CA LEU A 175 7.85 8.49 13.98
C LEU A 175 9.12 9.04 14.64
N LYS A 176 10.30 8.64 14.15
CA LYS A 176 11.59 9.18 14.60
C LYS A 176 11.67 10.68 14.39
N GLU A 177 11.38 11.16 13.19
CA GLU A 177 11.39 12.59 12.87
C GLU A 177 10.40 13.37 13.75
N PHE A 178 9.20 12.84 13.98
CA PHE A 178 8.21 13.44 14.88
C PHE A 178 8.73 13.59 16.31
N ILE A 179 9.29 12.52 16.89
CA ILE A 179 9.82 12.52 18.27
C ILE A 179 11.04 13.45 18.39
N GLU A 180 11.91 13.47 17.38
CA GLU A 180 13.10 14.33 17.35
C GLU A 180 12.77 15.81 17.14
N SER A 181 11.62 16.13 16.53
CA SER A 181 11.19 17.51 16.30
C SER A 181 10.74 18.24 17.58
N ALA A 182 10.36 17.50 18.63
CA ALA A 182 9.86 18.07 19.88
C ALA A 182 10.97 18.77 20.68
N LYS A 183 10.67 19.98 21.12
CA LYS A 183 11.59 20.87 21.86
C LYS A 183 11.41 20.74 23.38
N PRO A 184 12.41 21.15 24.18
CA PRO A 184 12.26 21.17 25.63
C PRO A 184 11.02 21.95 26.07
N GLY A 185 10.23 21.38 26.98
CA GLY A 185 8.96 21.94 27.46
C GLY A 185 7.72 21.60 26.61
N GLU A 186 7.89 21.09 25.38
CA GLU A 186 6.76 20.60 24.56
C GLU A 186 6.29 19.22 25.04
N PHE A 187 5.16 18.76 24.50
CA PHE A 187 4.50 17.51 24.90
C PHE A 187 4.46 16.50 23.75
N ILE A 188 4.75 15.24 24.07
CA ILE A 188 4.48 14.07 23.23
C ILE A 188 3.44 13.22 23.95
N TYR A 189 2.30 13.02 23.31
CA TYR A 189 1.26 12.09 23.75
C TYR A 189 1.28 10.84 22.86
N GLY A 190 1.25 9.66 23.45
CA GLY A 190 1.20 8.39 22.71
C GLY A 190 0.21 7.41 23.32
N ALA A 191 -0.45 6.64 22.46
CA ALA A 191 -1.26 5.50 22.86
C ALA A 191 -0.78 4.27 22.09
N PHE A 192 -0.29 3.26 22.80
CA PHE A 192 0.29 2.07 22.19
C PHE A 192 -0.39 0.80 22.70
N TYR A 193 -0.51 -0.18 21.80
CA TYR A 193 -1.06 -1.51 22.06
C TYR A 193 -0.01 -2.55 21.66
N GLU A 194 0.28 -3.51 22.54
CA GLU A 194 1.34 -4.53 22.39
C GLU A 194 2.71 -3.94 21.99
N PHE A 195 3.09 -2.84 22.64
CA PHE A 195 4.28 -2.08 22.28
C PHE A 195 5.55 -2.76 22.82
N LYS A 196 6.52 -3.04 21.95
CA LYS A 196 7.81 -3.65 22.34
C LYS A 196 8.97 -3.28 21.40
N GLU A 197 8.78 -2.26 20.57
CA GLU A 197 9.78 -1.88 19.56
C GLU A 197 10.87 -1.02 20.23
N GLU A 198 12.02 -1.64 20.50
CA GLU A 198 13.07 -1.05 21.33
C GLU A 198 13.64 0.27 20.78
N ARG A 199 13.69 0.44 19.45
CA ARG A 199 14.27 1.65 18.84
C ARG A 199 13.38 2.85 19.12
N THR A 200 12.06 2.68 19.04
CA THR A 200 11.07 3.70 19.34
C THR A 200 11.05 4.03 20.83
N LEU A 201 11.14 3.01 21.71
CA LEU A 201 11.26 3.22 23.16
C LEU A 201 12.51 4.07 23.51
N ARG A 202 13.65 3.80 22.88
CA ARG A 202 14.88 4.59 23.04
C ARG A 202 14.69 6.04 22.58
N LEU A 203 14.03 6.27 21.44
CA LEU A 203 13.75 7.63 20.94
C LEU A 203 12.89 8.44 21.93
N LEU A 204 11.87 7.83 22.52
CA LEU A 204 11.02 8.47 23.54
C LEU A 204 11.81 8.78 24.82
N LYS A 205 12.66 7.85 25.27
CA LYS A 205 13.56 8.05 26.41
C LYS A 205 14.52 9.22 26.17
N ASP A 206 15.12 9.29 24.98
CA ASP A 206 16.03 10.37 24.63
C ASP A 206 15.29 11.73 24.54
N ALA A 207 14.04 11.75 24.08
CA ALA A 207 13.20 12.95 24.12
C ALA A 207 12.96 13.45 25.56
N LYS A 208 12.65 12.53 26.48
CA LYS A 208 12.50 12.86 27.90
C LYS A 208 13.79 13.44 28.49
N LYS A 209 14.95 12.86 28.16
CA LYS A 209 16.27 13.39 28.59
C LYS A 209 16.55 14.79 28.04
N ARG A 210 16.04 15.13 26.86
CA ARG A 210 16.11 16.48 26.28
C ARG A 210 15.17 17.49 26.94
N GLY A 211 14.33 17.07 27.89
CA GLY A 211 13.35 17.94 28.57
C GLY A 211 11.98 18.02 27.89
N VAL A 212 11.65 17.08 26.99
CA VAL A 212 10.31 16.94 26.42
C VAL A 212 9.39 16.22 27.42
N ASN A 213 8.14 16.66 27.55
CA ASN A 213 7.14 16.02 28.39
C ASN A 213 6.50 14.84 27.64
N VAL A 214 6.85 13.61 27.99
CA VAL A 214 6.32 12.39 27.35
C VAL A 214 5.23 11.76 28.22
N GLN A 215 4.02 11.61 27.67
CA GLN A 215 2.88 10.96 28.33
C GLN A 215 2.32 9.84 27.46
N LEU A 216 2.39 8.61 27.97
CA LEU A 216 2.01 7.42 27.21
C LEU A 216 0.86 6.68 27.91
N VAL A 217 -0.09 6.20 27.11
CA VAL A 217 -1.04 5.16 27.49
C VAL A 217 -0.59 3.87 26.81
N VAL A 218 -0.26 2.86 27.60
CA VAL A 218 0.14 1.53 27.12
C VAL A 218 -0.85 0.49 27.61
N ASP A 219 -1.03 -0.59 26.86
CA ASP A 219 -1.88 -1.68 27.30
C ASP A 219 -1.21 -2.44 28.45
N GLY A 220 -1.93 -2.59 29.57
CA GLY A 220 -1.41 -3.24 30.78
C GLY A 220 -1.53 -4.77 30.80
N LYS A 221 -2.17 -5.39 29.80
CA LYS A 221 -2.41 -6.84 29.79
C LYS A 221 -1.24 -7.64 29.23
N GLN A 222 -0.44 -7.06 28.33
CA GLN A 222 0.80 -7.65 27.83
C GLN A 222 1.87 -6.55 27.84
N TYR A 223 3.02 -6.81 28.47
CA TYR A 223 4.19 -5.93 28.46
C TYR A 223 4.07 -4.56 29.20
N GLY A 224 2.99 -4.32 29.95
CA GLY A 224 2.77 -3.05 30.67
C GLY A 224 3.92 -2.65 31.61
N GLU A 225 4.36 -3.57 32.48
CA GLU A 225 5.45 -3.30 33.44
C GLU A 225 6.80 -3.05 32.73
N GLU A 226 7.16 -3.87 31.73
CA GLU A 226 8.39 -3.72 30.94
C GLU A 226 8.43 -2.40 30.16
N ASN A 227 7.29 -1.98 29.61
CA ASN A 227 7.16 -0.70 28.90
C ASN A 227 7.30 0.49 29.83
N GLU A 228 6.70 0.44 31.02
CA GLU A 228 6.86 1.49 32.02
C GLU A 228 8.33 1.63 32.48
N GLU A 229 9.02 0.51 32.69
CA GLU A 229 10.41 0.49 33.14
C GLU A 229 11.37 1.10 32.10
N MET A 230 11.20 0.73 30.83
CA MET A 230 12.04 1.22 29.73
C MET A 230 11.90 2.74 29.48
N VAL A 231 10.73 3.32 29.77
CA VAL A 231 10.45 4.77 29.58
C VAL A 231 10.70 5.59 30.87
N ARG A 232 10.71 4.97 32.05
CA ARG A 232 10.89 5.69 33.32
C ARG A 232 12.32 6.20 33.55
N HIS A 233 13.35 5.44 33.15
CA HIS A 233 14.78 5.77 33.28
C HIS A 233 15.37 6.44 32.04
#